data_AF-A0A6U3XE96-F1
#
_entry.id   AF-A0A6U3XE96-F1
#
_cell.length_a   1.000
_cell.length_b   1.000
_cell.length_c   1.000
_cell.angle_alpha   90.00
_cell.angle_beta   90.00
_cell.angle_gamma   90.00
#
_symmetry.space_group_name_H-M   'P 1'
#
loop_
_entity.id
_entity.type
_entity.pdbx_description
1 polymer ?
#
loop_
_entity_poly.entity_id
_entity_poly.type
_entity_poly.pdbx_seq_one_letter_code
_entity_poly.pdbx_strand_id
1 'polypeptide(L)'
;PFPSGDSAETESHADLEEVSFWIGLEEALKTIRSELSKPDVLLTIALLKEAKRFVATIALENNTGMDAAEAHVGDVANFLRSYPAPMLAAARDWAKIGSAMDAVFTHLPKVRQSRFYDLDRLARLVEATTLNLRERMEGTLRESYKGNGIVLSLNYDEYEKRVRGPTQDIFVMFDASFTSFSEFFLDQGRMRRRAGEARNETPAQVLKGIKLYHQALRERLDAIYHFRTQHEKLRTVVAEVLTGERKTGPGRDDSGSSEEYSAWALKEVDEAPLSLFASVDVL
;
A
#
# COMPACT_ATOMS: atom_id res chain seq x y z
N PRO A 1 17.43 -8.99 -8.62
CA PRO A 1 16.59 -9.24 -7.43
C PRO A 1 15.67 -8.04 -7.14
N PHE A 2 14.38 -8.27 -6.92
CA PHE A 2 13.55 -7.33 -6.16
C PHE A 2 13.99 -7.47 -4.69
N PRO A 3 14.01 -6.42 -3.86
CA PRO A 3 14.26 -6.58 -2.43
C PRO A 3 13.15 -7.48 -1.84
N SER A 4 13.45 -8.76 -1.72
CA SER A 4 12.61 -9.76 -1.06
C SER A 4 13.31 -10.07 0.25
N GLY A 5 12.95 -9.36 1.32
CA GLY A 5 13.43 -9.69 2.65
C GLY A 5 12.63 -10.83 3.26
N ASP A 6 13.28 -11.60 4.14
CA ASP A 6 12.68 -12.75 4.85
C ASP A 6 11.67 -12.33 5.95
N SER A 7 11.36 -11.05 6.11
CA SER A 7 10.43 -10.54 7.13
C SER A 7 9.37 -9.59 6.55
N ALA A 8 8.14 -9.64 7.09
CA ALA A 8 7.05 -8.76 6.67
C ALA A 8 7.37 -7.26 6.80
N GLU A 9 8.29 -6.90 7.71
CA GLU A 9 8.80 -5.53 7.88
C GLU A 9 9.83 -5.11 6.81
N THR A 10 10.49 -6.05 6.14
CA THR A 10 11.35 -5.73 4.98
C THR A 10 10.54 -5.60 3.69
N GLU A 11 9.32 -6.15 3.64
CA GLU A 11 8.42 -5.95 2.50
C GLU A 11 7.74 -4.57 2.50
N SER A 12 7.60 -3.91 3.66
CA SER A 12 6.79 -2.70 3.83
C SER A 12 7.33 -1.44 3.16
N HIS A 13 8.62 -1.45 2.81
CA HIS A 13 9.28 -0.38 2.06
C HIS A 13 9.88 -0.87 0.73
N ALA A 14 9.52 -2.07 0.29
CA ALA A 14 10.12 -2.68 -0.89
C ALA A 14 9.84 -1.87 -2.18
N ASP A 15 8.75 -1.12 -2.23
CA ASP A 15 8.43 -0.19 -3.33
C ASP A 15 9.41 1.01 -3.38
N LEU A 16 9.61 1.67 -2.24
CA LEU A 16 10.58 2.77 -2.08
C LEU A 16 12.02 2.31 -2.27
N GLU A 17 12.37 1.15 -1.73
CA GLU A 17 13.68 0.53 -1.89
C GLU A 17 13.93 0.17 -3.35
N GLU A 18 12.95 -0.37 -4.08
CA GLU A 18 13.10 -0.65 -5.50
C GLU A 18 13.36 0.65 -6.29
N VAL A 19 12.57 1.70 -6.06
CA VAL A 19 12.77 3.01 -6.71
C VAL A 19 14.17 3.55 -6.41
N SER A 20 14.57 3.54 -5.14
CA SER A 20 15.87 4.05 -4.69
C SER A 20 17.03 3.23 -5.25
N PHE A 21 16.89 1.91 -5.30
CA PHE A 21 17.88 0.99 -5.84
C PHE A 21 18.15 1.26 -7.32
N TRP A 22 17.11 1.36 -8.15
CA TRP A 22 17.32 1.54 -9.60
C TRP A 22 17.85 2.93 -9.94
N ILE A 23 17.38 3.97 -9.25
CA ILE A 23 17.92 5.33 -9.41
C ILE A 23 19.38 5.38 -8.94
N GLY A 24 19.69 4.80 -7.78
CA GLY A 24 21.06 4.73 -7.25
C GLY A 24 22.00 3.91 -8.12
N LEU A 25 21.51 2.81 -8.71
CA LEU A 25 22.29 2.00 -9.66
C LEU A 25 22.58 2.78 -10.95
N GLU A 26 21.64 3.57 -11.45
CA GLU A 26 21.86 4.44 -12.60
C GLU A 26 22.97 5.48 -12.31
N GLU A 27 22.94 6.10 -11.15
CA GLU A 27 23.94 7.07 -10.72
C GLU A 27 25.31 6.43 -10.49
N ALA A 28 25.35 5.24 -9.89
CA ALA A 28 26.58 4.47 -9.70
C ALA A 28 27.22 4.09 -11.05
N LEU A 29 26.43 3.64 -12.03
CA LEU A 29 26.93 3.34 -13.38
C LEU A 29 27.48 4.59 -14.07
N LYS A 30 26.78 5.73 -14.00
CA LYS A 30 27.27 7.01 -14.52
C LYS A 30 28.58 7.43 -13.86
N THR A 31 28.71 7.22 -12.55
CA THR A 31 29.94 7.51 -11.80
C THR A 31 31.08 6.63 -12.29
N ILE A 32 30.85 5.31 -12.41
CA ILE A 32 31.87 4.36 -12.93
C ILE A 32 32.29 4.74 -14.35
N ARG A 33 31.34 5.13 -15.21
CA ARG A 33 31.64 5.60 -16.57
C ARG A 33 32.51 6.87 -16.55
N SER A 34 32.23 7.79 -15.63
CA SER A 34 33.05 9.00 -15.46
C SER A 34 34.48 8.64 -15.01
N GLU A 35 34.63 7.68 -14.10
CA GLU A 35 35.92 7.19 -13.60
C GLU A 35 36.72 6.53 -14.72
N LEU A 36 36.09 5.70 -15.55
CA LEU A 36 36.72 5.06 -16.71
C LEU A 36 37.15 6.08 -17.78
N SER A 37 36.46 7.22 -17.86
CA SER A 37 36.79 8.31 -18.81
C SER A 37 37.90 9.25 -18.33
N LYS A 38 38.40 9.07 -17.10
CA LYS A 38 39.48 9.92 -16.57
C LYS A 38 40.76 9.79 -17.39
N PRO A 39 41.49 10.90 -17.59
CA PRO A 39 42.69 10.90 -18.43
C PRO A 39 43.76 9.93 -17.94
N ASP A 40 43.91 9.76 -16.61
CA ASP A 40 44.86 8.84 -16.02
C ASP A 40 44.55 7.38 -16.40
N VAL A 41 43.27 7.00 -16.35
CA VAL A 41 42.81 5.66 -16.73
C VAL A 41 43.03 5.44 -18.24
N LEU A 42 42.62 6.40 -19.08
CA LEU A 42 42.83 6.32 -20.52
C LEU A 42 44.32 6.23 -20.89
N LEU A 43 45.19 6.96 -20.19
CA LEU A 43 46.64 6.89 -20.38
C LEU A 43 47.18 5.50 -20.04
N THR A 44 46.72 4.89 -18.94
CA THR A 44 47.15 3.52 -18.58
C THR A 44 46.70 2.49 -19.62
N ILE A 45 45.50 2.64 -20.17
CA ILE A 45 45.00 1.79 -21.27
C ILE A 45 45.87 1.97 -22.51
N ALA A 46 46.18 3.21 -22.89
CA ALA A 46 47.05 3.52 -24.03
C ALA A 46 48.47 2.93 -23.86
N LEU A 47 49.04 3.05 -22.66
CA LEU A 47 50.35 2.46 -22.33
C LEU A 47 50.33 0.93 -22.44
N LEU A 48 49.27 0.28 -21.97
CA LEU A 48 49.10 -1.17 -22.09
C LEU A 48 48.97 -1.61 -23.55
N LYS A 49 48.30 -0.81 -24.40
CA LYS A 49 48.22 -1.05 -25.86
C LYS A 49 49.60 -0.96 -26.51
N GLU A 50 50.38 0.08 -26.20
CA GLU A 50 51.74 0.25 -26.72
C GLU A 50 52.68 -0.89 -26.28
N ALA A 51 52.52 -1.35 -25.04
CA ALA A 51 53.26 -2.50 -24.49
C ALA A 51 52.79 -3.87 -25.03
N LYS A 52 51.91 -3.90 -26.04
CA LYS A 52 51.32 -5.11 -26.66
C LYS A 52 50.56 -6.02 -25.68
N ARG A 53 50.05 -5.47 -24.56
CA ARG A 53 49.23 -6.21 -23.57
C ARG A 53 47.75 -6.14 -23.94
N PHE A 54 47.40 -6.74 -25.08
CA PHE A 54 46.06 -6.63 -25.66
C PHE A 54 44.97 -7.37 -24.88
N VAL A 55 45.31 -8.45 -24.15
CA VAL A 55 44.31 -9.22 -23.38
C VAL A 55 43.62 -8.35 -22.32
N ALA A 56 44.38 -7.53 -21.59
CA ALA A 56 43.84 -6.68 -20.54
C ALA A 56 43.00 -5.51 -21.10
N THR A 57 43.41 -4.96 -22.24
CA THR A 57 42.74 -3.80 -22.86
C THR A 57 41.48 -4.23 -23.60
N ILE A 58 41.51 -5.36 -24.32
CA ILE A 58 40.32 -5.94 -24.96
C ILE A 58 39.31 -6.39 -23.89
N ALA A 59 39.76 -6.96 -22.76
CA ALA A 59 38.85 -7.31 -21.67
C ALA A 59 38.16 -6.07 -21.07
N LEU A 60 38.90 -4.97 -20.87
CA LEU A 60 38.34 -3.74 -20.32
C LEU A 60 37.43 -2.99 -21.32
N GLU A 61 37.72 -3.04 -22.61
CA GLU A 61 36.91 -2.35 -23.63
C GLU A 61 35.68 -3.17 -24.04
N ASN A 62 35.79 -4.50 -24.16
CA ASN A 62 34.72 -5.34 -24.73
C ASN A 62 33.94 -6.18 -23.71
N ASN A 63 34.52 -6.51 -22.54
CA ASN A 63 33.89 -7.44 -21.58
C ASN A 63 33.28 -6.73 -20.35
N THR A 64 33.18 -5.40 -20.34
CA THR A 64 32.57 -4.67 -19.22
C THR A 64 31.04 -4.74 -19.25
N GLY A 65 30.43 -4.95 -20.42
CA GLY A 65 28.98 -4.96 -20.58
C GLY A 65 28.29 -3.65 -20.17
N MET A 66 29.06 -2.56 -20.04
CA MET A 66 28.62 -1.31 -19.41
C MET A 66 27.52 -0.64 -20.22
N ASP A 67 27.65 -0.57 -21.54
CA ASP A 67 26.62 0.03 -22.40
C ASP A 67 25.28 -0.72 -22.31
N ALA A 68 25.31 -2.06 -22.23
CA ALA A 68 24.11 -2.87 -22.06
C ALA A 68 23.49 -2.69 -20.67
N ALA A 69 24.31 -2.63 -19.63
CA ALA A 69 23.88 -2.37 -18.26
C ALA A 69 23.25 -0.97 -18.13
N GLU A 70 23.85 0.05 -18.72
CA GLU A 70 23.30 1.42 -18.73
C GLU A 70 21.99 1.52 -19.50
N ALA A 71 21.89 0.87 -20.66
CA ALA A 71 20.63 0.82 -21.41
C ALA A 71 19.51 0.14 -20.61
N HIS A 72 19.83 -0.97 -19.94
CA HIS A 72 18.87 -1.70 -19.11
C HIS A 72 18.45 -0.87 -17.87
N VAL A 73 19.41 -0.38 -17.11
CA VAL A 73 19.14 0.40 -15.89
C VAL A 73 18.47 1.73 -16.23
N GLY A 74 18.89 2.41 -17.29
CA GLY A 74 18.28 3.67 -17.72
C GLY A 74 16.81 3.50 -18.10
N ASP A 75 16.44 2.43 -18.82
CA ASP A 75 15.05 2.14 -19.15
C ASP A 75 14.18 1.89 -17.91
N VAL A 76 14.66 1.05 -16.98
CA VAL A 76 13.95 0.73 -15.74
C VAL A 76 13.84 1.96 -14.83
N ALA A 77 14.94 2.69 -14.65
CA ALA A 77 14.97 3.89 -13.82
C ALA A 77 14.09 5.01 -14.40
N ASN A 78 14.00 5.15 -15.73
CA ASN A 78 13.07 6.09 -16.36
C ASN A 78 11.61 5.79 -16.03
N PHE A 79 11.23 4.51 -16.00
CA PHE A 79 9.90 4.10 -15.54
C PHE A 79 9.71 4.41 -14.05
N LEU A 80 10.65 4.02 -13.18
CA LEU A 80 10.48 4.13 -11.73
C LEU A 80 10.64 5.55 -11.18
N ARG A 81 11.35 6.45 -11.88
CA ARG A 81 11.61 7.83 -11.41
C ARG A 81 10.33 8.62 -11.14
N SER A 82 9.27 8.39 -11.91
CA SER A 82 7.97 9.04 -11.70
C SER A 82 7.00 8.22 -10.84
N TYR A 83 7.44 7.11 -10.25
CA TYR A 83 6.59 6.27 -9.42
C TYR A 83 6.26 6.95 -8.09
N PRO A 84 4.97 7.10 -7.72
CA PRO A 84 4.56 7.89 -6.56
C PRO A 84 4.66 7.16 -5.22
N ALA A 85 5.65 6.27 -5.03
CA ALA A 85 5.90 5.62 -3.73
C ALA A 85 6.19 6.63 -2.60
N PRO A 86 7.01 7.69 -2.81
CA PRO A 86 7.24 8.69 -1.75
C PRO A 86 5.99 9.46 -1.36
N MET A 87 5.09 9.69 -2.32
CA MET A 87 3.82 10.38 -2.09
C MET A 87 2.90 9.55 -1.19
N LEU A 88 2.82 8.23 -1.44
CA LEU A 88 2.04 7.32 -0.59
C LEU A 88 2.65 7.23 0.81
N ALA A 89 3.96 7.04 0.91
CA ALA A 89 4.66 6.91 2.20
C ALA A 89 4.51 8.15 3.10
N ALA A 90 4.46 9.35 2.49
CA ALA A 90 4.27 10.62 3.18
C ALA A 90 2.80 10.99 3.45
N ALA A 91 1.83 10.25 2.91
CA ALA A 91 0.42 10.55 3.07
C ALA A 91 -0.03 10.31 4.52
N ARG A 92 -0.58 11.36 5.16
CA ARG A 92 -1.12 11.31 6.53
C ARG A 92 -2.63 11.51 6.61
N ASP A 93 -3.26 11.91 5.50
CA ASP A 93 -4.68 12.22 5.39
C ASP A 93 -5.35 11.28 4.39
N TRP A 94 -6.61 10.92 4.61
CA TRP A 94 -7.38 10.07 3.69
C TRP A 94 -7.40 10.58 2.26
N ALA A 95 -7.56 11.89 2.07
CA ALA A 95 -7.53 12.50 0.74
C ALA A 95 -6.17 12.34 0.04
N LYS A 96 -5.07 12.44 0.78
CA LYS A 96 -3.71 12.24 0.24
C LYS A 96 -3.45 10.77 -0.06
N ILE A 97 -3.91 9.85 0.79
CA ILE A 97 -3.82 8.40 0.54
C ILE A 97 -4.57 8.06 -0.74
N GLY A 98 -5.81 8.53 -0.89
CA GLY A 98 -6.60 8.34 -2.11
C GLY A 98 -5.91 8.92 -3.36
N SER A 99 -5.43 10.16 -3.28
CA SER A 99 -4.72 10.78 -4.42
C SER A 99 -3.41 10.06 -4.77
N ALA A 100 -2.66 9.58 -3.77
CA ALA A 100 -1.45 8.80 -4.01
C ALA A 100 -1.77 7.47 -4.69
N MET A 101 -2.83 6.78 -4.27
CA MET A 101 -3.28 5.54 -4.91
C MET A 101 -3.75 5.75 -6.34
N ASP A 102 -4.49 6.82 -6.63
CA ASP A 102 -4.85 7.19 -8.00
C ASP A 102 -3.59 7.47 -8.85
N ALA A 103 -2.62 8.20 -8.29
CA ALA A 103 -1.34 8.45 -8.95
C ALA A 103 -0.57 7.14 -9.24
N VAL A 104 -0.61 6.15 -8.33
CA VAL A 104 -0.01 4.83 -8.55
C VAL A 104 -0.66 4.16 -9.77
N PHE A 105 -1.98 4.03 -9.79
CA PHE A 105 -2.68 3.30 -10.85
C PHE A 105 -2.63 4.02 -12.20
N THR A 106 -2.56 5.34 -12.23
CA THR A 106 -2.31 6.10 -13.47
C THR A 106 -0.86 5.94 -13.97
N HIS A 107 0.08 5.62 -13.09
CA HIS A 107 1.48 5.37 -13.45
C HIS A 107 1.72 3.94 -13.97
N LEU A 108 1.12 2.92 -13.38
CA LEU A 108 1.38 1.51 -13.73
C LEU A 108 1.30 1.21 -15.25
N PRO A 109 0.34 1.75 -16.03
CA PRO A 109 0.26 1.52 -17.47
C PRO A 109 1.47 2.01 -18.28
N LYS A 110 2.29 2.92 -17.72
CA LYS A 110 3.51 3.42 -18.37
C LYS A 110 4.57 2.34 -18.52
N VAL A 111 4.46 1.20 -17.82
CA VAL A 111 5.35 0.04 -17.98
C VAL A 111 5.46 -0.45 -19.42
N ARG A 112 4.44 -0.20 -20.26
CA ARG A 112 4.47 -0.51 -21.71
C ARG A 112 5.63 0.18 -22.46
N GLN A 113 6.14 1.28 -21.91
CA GLN A 113 7.26 2.04 -22.47
C GLN A 113 8.61 1.45 -22.07
N SER A 114 8.66 0.75 -20.93
CA SER A 114 9.85 0.06 -20.47
C SER A 114 9.95 -1.31 -21.15
N ARG A 115 11.11 -1.56 -21.73
CA ARG A 115 11.44 -2.85 -22.36
C ARG A 115 11.98 -3.86 -21.35
N PHE A 116 12.64 -3.38 -20.30
CA PHE A 116 13.37 -4.22 -19.37
C PHE A 116 12.67 -4.41 -18.02
N TYR A 117 11.58 -3.68 -17.76
CA TYR A 117 10.76 -3.91 -16.58
C TYR A 117 9.69 -4.97 -16.85
N ASP A 118 9.84 -6.11 -16.17
CA ASP A 118 9.01 -7.30 -16.36
C ASP A 118 7.65 -7.22 -15.65
N LEU A 119 6.67 -7.95 -16.18
CA LEU A 119 5.34 -8.06 -15.57
C LEU A 119 5.38 -8.71 -14.18
N ASP A 120 6.27 -9.68 -13.95
CA ASP A 120 6.42 -10.32 -12.63
C ASP A 120 6.93 -9.31 -11.59
N ARG A 121 7.81 -8.40 -12.01
CA ARG A 121 8.35 -7.34 -11.16
C ARG A 121 7.28 -6.27 -10.90
N LEU A 122 6.50 -5.93 -11.91
CA LEU A 122 5.33 -5.04 -11.78
C LEU A 122 4.30 -5.60 -10.79
N ALA A 123 4.02 -6.90 -10.85
CA ALA A 123 3.13 -7.56 -9.91
C ALA A 123 3.65 -7.41 -8.46
N ARG A 124 4.95 -7.67 -8.22
CA ARG A 124 5.58 -7.47 -6.91
C ARG A 124 5.57 -6.01 -6.46
N LEU A 125 5.75 -5.05 -7.37
CA LEU A 125 5.65 -3.63 -7.05
C LEU A 125 4.23 -3.28 -6.57
N VAL A 126 3.20 -3.83 -7.22
CA VAL A 126 1.81 -3.68 -6.77
C VAL A 126 1.59 -4.31 -5.41
N GLU A 127 2.09 -5.53 -5.16
CA GLU A 127 2.04 -6.18 -3.85
C GLU A 127 2.64 -5.29 -2.76
N ALA A 128 3.88 -4.84 -2.94
CA ALA A 128 4.58 -3.94 -2.02
C ALA A 128 3.80 -2.63 -1.79
N THR A 129 3.21 -2.07 -2.84
CA THR A 129 2.40 -0.84 -2.73
C THR A 129 1.12 -1.08 -1.93
N THR A 130 0.50 -2.26 -2.05
CA THR A 130 -0.69 -2.59 -1.24
C THR A 130 -0.36 -2.83 0.22
N LEU A 131 0.85 -3.30 0.52
CA LEU A 131 1.35 -3.41 1.89
C LEU A 131 1.60 -2.02 2.48
N ASN A 132 2.28 -1.14 1.74
CA ASN A 132 2.50 0.24 2.16
C ASN A 132 1.16 0.98 2.35
N LEU A 133 0.18 0.80 1.44
CA LEU A 133 -1.18 1.32 1.61
C LEU A 133 -1.81 0.87 2.92
N ARG A 134 -1.76 -0.43 3.23
CA ARG A 134 -2.27 -0.98 4.50
C ARG A 134 -1.63 -0.27 5.69
N GLU A 135 -0.30 -0.18 5.73
CA GLU A 135 0.42 0.46 6.83
C GLU A 135 0.11 1.95 6.95
N ARG A 136 -0.04 2.67 5.83
CA ARG A 136 -0.42 4.07 5.86
C ARG A 136 -1.83 4.25 6.41
N MET A 137 -2.78 3.41 5.99
CA MET A 137 -4.14 3.44 6.52
C MET A 137 -4.15 3.11 8.03
N GLU A 138 -3.47 2.05 8.45
CA GLU A 138 -3.33 1.70 9.87
C GLU A 138 -2.64 2.82 10.67
N GLY A 139 -1.57 3.40 10.14
CA GLY A 139 -0.86 4.53 10.75
C GLY A 139 -1.74 5.76 10.93
N THR A 140 -2.48 6.17 9.89
CA THR A 140 -3.43 7.30 9.95
C THR A 140 -4.54 7.03 10.97
N LEU A 141 -5.04 5.79 11.05
CA LEU A 141 -6.04 5.38 12.04
C LEU A 141 -5.49 5.47 13.48
N ARG A 142 -4.29 4.94 13.71
CA ARG A 142 -3.64 4.95 15.04
C ARG A 142 -3.27 6.36 15.49
N GLU A 143 -2.75 7.19 14.58
CA GLU A 143 -2.35 8.57 14.84
C GLU A 143 -3.56 9.48 15.13
N SER A 144 -4.63 9.35 14.35
CA SER A 144 -5.83 10.19 14.47
C SER A 144 -6.69 9.85 15.69
N TYR A 145 -6.72 8.57 16.11
CA TYR A 145 -7.69 8.07 17.09
C TYR A 145 -7.05 7.41 18.32
N LYS A 146 -5.72 7.50 18.51
CA LYS A 146 -4.96 7.00 19.67
C LYS A 146 -5.32 5.55 20.04
N GLY A 147 -4.90 4.60 19.20
CA GLY A 147 -5.17 3.18 19.43
C GLY A 147 -6.65 2.83 19.23
N ASN A 148 -7.33 2.35 20.27
CA ASN A 148 -8.70 1.83 20.18
C ASN A 148 -9.79 2.91 20.14
N GLY A 149 -9.45 4.20 20.08
CA GLY A 149 -10.44 5.29 20.10
C GLY A 149 -11.47 5.24 18.96
N ILE A 150 -11.18 4.51 17.88
CA ILE A 150 -12.16 4.25 16.81
C ILE A 150 -13.41 3.55 17.32
N VAL A 151 -13.29 2.67 18.32
CA VAL A 151 -14.42 2.00 18.97
C VAL A 151 -14.81 2.70 20.26
N LEU A 152 -13.82 3.24 20.98
CA LEU A 152 -14.02 3.68 22.35
C LEU A 152 -14.46 5.15 22.49
N SER A 153 -14.04 6.07 21.62
CA SER A 153 -14.23 7.51 21.88
C SER A 153 -15.07 8.24 20.84
N LEU A 154 -15.19 7.72 19.61
CA LEU A 154 -16.01 8.38 18.59
C LEU A 154 -17.49 8.07 18.76
N ASN A 155 -18.33 9.07 18.52
CA ASN A 155 -19.76 8.87 18.31
C ASN A 155 -20.01 8.13 16.97
N TYR A 156 -21.13 7.42 16.83
CA TYR A 156 -21.45 6.66 15.63
C TYR A 156 -21.46 7.52 14.36
N ASP A 157 -22.13 8.68 14.38
CA ASP A 157 -22.19 9.61 13.24
C ASP A 157 -20.80 10.18 12.86
N GLU A 158 -19.95 10.44 13.86
CA GLU A 158 -18.58 10.90 13.62
C GLU A 158 -17.71 9.79 13.05
N TYR A 159 -17.86 8.55 13.55
CA TYR A 159 -17.16 7.38 13.02
C TYR A 159 -17.54 7.12 11.56
N GLU A 160 -18.83 7.20 11.24
CA GLU A 160 -19.32 6.98 9.89
C GLU A 160 -18.71 7.99 8.91
N LYS A 161 -18.73 9.28 9.26
CA LYS A 161 -18.22 10.36 8.41
C LYS A 161 -16.69 10.43 8.34
N ARG A 162 -15.98 10.22 9.46
CA ARG A 162 -14.52 10.47 9.55
C ARG A 162 -13.66 9.23 9.37
N VAL A 163 -14.22 8.04 9.56
CA VAL A 163 -13.48 6.77 9.46
C VAL A 163 -14.07 5.91 8.35
N ARG A 164 -15.34 5.52 8.47
CA ARG A 164 -15.94 4.52 7.57
C ARG A 164 -16.03 5.03 6.13
N GLY A 165 -16.61 6.20 5.91
CA GLY A 165 -16.75 6.77 4.56
C GLY A 165 -15.41 6.87 3.82
N PRO A 166 -14.42 7.62 4.35
CA PRO A 166 -13.14 7.82 3.68
C PRO A 166 -12.35 6.53 3.43
N THR A 167 -12.36 5.58 4.38
CA THR A 167 -11.70 4.28 4.20
C THR A 167 -12.39 3.43 3.13
N GLN A 168 -13.72 3.41 3.13
CA GLN A 168 -14.51 2.69 2.14
C GLN A 168 -14.34 3.28 0.73
N ASP A 169 -14.30 4.60 0.60
CA ASP A 169 -14.07 5.28 -0.68
C ASP A 169 -12.72 4.88 -1.30
N ILE A 170 -11.67 4.79 -0.48
CA ILE A 170 -10.34 4.34 -0.92
C ILE A 170 -10.41 2.88 -1.41
N PHE A 171 -11.09 1.98 -0.69
CA PHE A 171 -11.23 0.59 -1.12
C PHE A 171 -12.03 0.45 -2.42
N VAL A 172 -13.13 1.18 -2.57
CA VAL A 172 -13.95 1.15 -3.80
C VAL A 172 -13.15 1.69 -5.00
N MET A 173 -12.43 2.80 -4.80
CA MET A 173 -11.56 3.37 -5.82
C MET A 173 -10.43 2.39 -6.19
N PHE A 174 -9.83 1.73 -5.18
CA PHE A 174 -8.81 0.71 -5.41
C PHE A 174 -9.35 -0.44 -6.27
N ASP A 175 -10.51 -1.00 -5.92
CA ASP A 175 -11.11 -2.14 -6.65
C ASP A 175 -11.37 -1.80 -8.13
N ALA A 176 -11.89 -0.59 -8.38
CA ALA A 176 -12.13 -0.10 -9.75
C ALA A 176 -10.81 0.04 -10.54
N SER A 177 -9.80 0.69 -9.93
CA SER A 177 -8.49 0.86 -10.55
C SER A 177 -7.73 -0.44 -10.74
N PHE A 178 -7.85 -1.39 -9.79
CA PHE A 178 -7.24 -2.71 -9.86
C PHE A 178 -7.89 -3.57 -10.94
N THR A 179 -9.19 -3.43 -11.18
CA THR A 179 -9.88 -4.08 -12.29
C THR A 179 -9.32 -3.60 -13.62
N SER A 180 -9.21 -2.27 -13.82
CA SER A 180 -8.61 -1.70 -15.03
C SER A 180 -7.14 -2.12 -15.20
N PHE A 181 -6.36 -2.12 -14.11
CA PHE A 181 -4.99 -2.62 -14.11
C PHE A 181 -4.91 -4.10 -14.50
N SER A 182 -5.81 -4.94 -13.99
CA SER A 182 -5.85 -6.37 -14.30
C SER A 182 -6.09 -6.63 -15.79
N GLU A 183 -7.01 -5.89 -16.40
CA GLU A 183 -7.25 -5.94 -17.85
C GLU A 183 -6.01 -5.52 -18.64
N PHE A 184 -5.41 -4.40 -18.25
CA PHE A 184 -4.16 -3.91 -18.84
C PHE A 184 -3.04 -4.95 -18.71
N PHE A 185 -2.85 -5.53 -17.52
CA PHE A 185 -1.79 -6.50 -17.22
C PHE A 185 -1.91 -7.74 -18.12
N LEU A 186 -3.13 -8.26 -18.29
CA LEU A 186 -3.39 -9.40 -19.16
C LEU A 186 -3.16 -9.06 -20.63
N ASP A 187 -3.55 -7.87 -21.10
CA ASP A 187 -3.31 -7.43 -22.47
C ASP A 187 -1.81 -7.26 -22.76
N GLN A 188 -1.07 -6.59 -21.86
CA GLN A 188 0.38 -6.46 -21.97
C GLN A 188 1.08 -7.82 -21.97
N GLY A 189 0.65 -8.74 -21.11
CA GLY A 189 1.20 -10.10 -21.09
C GLY A 189 0.96 -10.87 -22.39
N ARG A 190 -0.19 -10.67 -23.05
CA ARG A 190 -0.45 -11.22 -24.38
C ARG A 190 0.44 -10.59 -25.45
N MET A 191 0.64 -9.27 -25.41
CA MET A 191 1.51 -8.56 -26.36
C MET A 191 2.98 -8.99 -26.24
N ARG A 192 3.54 -9.06 -25.03
CA ARG A 192 4.92 -9.49 -24.79
C ARG A 192 5.16 -10.94 -25.21
N ARG A 193 4.19 -11.84 -24.99
CA ARG A 193 4.25 -13.22 -25.52
C ARG A 193 4.25 -13.28 -27.05
N ARG A 194 3.46 -12.45 -27.74
CA ARG A 194 3.50 -12.36 -29.21
C ARG A 194 4.83 -11.80 -29.72
N ALA A 195 5.48 -10.93 -28.95
CA ALA A 195 6.81 -10.40 -29.26
C ALA A 195 7.95 -11.40 -29.01
N GLY A 196 7.67 -12.61 -28.52
CA GLY A 196 8.66 -13.66 -28.31
C GLY A 196 9.25 -13.72 -26.90
N GLU A 197 8.76 -12.91 -25.96
CA GLU A 197 9.14 -12.97 -24.53
C GLU A 197 8.41 -14.12 -23.81
N ALA A 198 8.59 -15.35 -24.29
CA ALA A 198 7.94 -16.53 -23.73
C ALA A 198 8.50 -16.83 -22.32
N ARG A 199 7.65 -16.65 -21.30
CA ARG A 199 7.93 -17.03 -19.90
C ARG A 199 7.21 -18.30 -19.49
N ASN A 200 7.77 -18.99 -18.49
CA ASN A 200 7.23 -20.22 -17.92
C ASN A 200 5.82 -20.01 -17.33
N GLU A 201 5.61 -18.89 -16.63
CA GLU A 201 4.31 -18.56 -16.04
C GLU A 201 3.44 -17.73 -16.99
N THR A 202 2.14 -17.97 -16.94
CA THR A 202 1.16 -17.17 -17.67
C THR A 202 0.88 -15.85 -16.96
N PRO A 203 0.65 -14.74 -17.69
CA PRO A 203 0.25 -13.48 -17.08
C PRO A 203 -0.97 -13.63 -16.14
N ALA A 204 -1.87 -14.55 -16.44
CA ALA A 204 -3.00 -14.88 -15.57
C ALA A 204 -2.58 -15.56 -14.26
N GLN A 205 -1.58 -16.45 -14.28
CA GLN A 205 -1.03 -17.06 -13.07
C GLN A 205 -0.33 -16.03 -12.19
N VAL A 206 0.45 -15.14 -12.80
CA VAL A 206 1.15 -14.06 -12.09
C VAL A 206 0.14 -13.12 -11.44
N LEU A 207 -0.89 -12.68 -12.19
CA LEU A 207 -1.95 -11.83 -11.67
C LEU A 207 -2.70 -12.50 -10.51
N LYS A 208 -3.00 -13.79 -10.61
CA LYS A 208 -3.66 -14.57 -9.54
C LYS A 208 -2.76 -14.75 -8.32
N GLY A 209 -1.44 -14.68 -8.50
CA GLY A 209 -0.46 -14.75 -7.43
C GLY A 209 -0.36 -13.48 -6.59
N ILE A 210 -0.88 -12.34 -7.09
CA ILE A 210 -0.79 -11.04 -6.41
C ILE A 210 -1.55 -11.09 -5.08
N LYS A 211 -0.82 -10.90 -3.98
CA LYS A 211 -1.40 -10.72 -2.65
C LYS A 211 -1.77 -9.25 -2.42
N LEU A 212 -3.04 -9.02 -2.07
CA LEU A 212 -3.55 -7.69 -1.73
C LEU A 212 -3.59 -7.53 -0.21
N TYR A 213 -2.52 -7.00 0.37
CA TYR A 213 -2.34 -6.96 1.83
C TYR A 213 -3.40 -6.13 2.57
N HIS A 214 -3.95 -5.09 1.94
CA HIS A 214 -4.99 -4.25 2.52
C HIS A 214 -6.35 -4.95 2.69
N GLN A 215 -6.57 -6.15 2.12
CA GLN A 215 -7.83 -6.88 2.27
C GLN A 215 -8.10 -7.28 3.72
N ALA A 216 -7.08 -7.73 4.46
CA ALA A 216 -7.23 -8.08 5.88
C ALA A 216 -7.68 -6.86 6.72
N LEU A 217 -7.13 -5.67 6.42
CA LEU A 217 -7.54 -4.44 7.06
C LEU A 217 -9.00 -4.07 6.72
N ARG A 218 -9.41 -4.26 5.47
CA ARG A 218 -10.80 -4.04 5.03
C ARG A 218 -11.78 -4.92 5.80
N GLU A 219 -11.51 -6.23 5.86
CA GLU A 219 -12.34 -7.18 6.62
C GLU A 219 -12.43 -6.80 8.10
N ARG A 220 -11.33 -6.34 8.67
CA ARG A 220 -11.29 -5.86 10.06
C ARG A 220 -12.15 -4.61 10.25
N LEU A 221 -12.04 -3.63 9.36
CA LEU A 221 -12.85 -2.41 9.39
C LEU A 221 -14.34 -2.68 9.17
N ASP A 222 -14.68 -3.65 8.32
CA ASP A 222 -16.07 -4.10 8.11
C ASP A 222 -16.63 -4.77 9.37
N ALA A 223 -15.84 -5.61 10.06
CA ALA A 223 -16.23 -6.18 11.35
C ALA A 223 -16.48 -5.10 12.42
N ILE A 224 -15.62 -4.08 12.48
CA ILE A 224 -15.79 -2.93 13.38
C ILE A 224 -17.07 -2.16 13.03
N TYR A 225 -17.32 -1.93 11.74
CA TYR A 225 -18.54 -1.26 11.28
C TYR A 225 -19.80 -2.04 11.68
N HIS A 226 -19.80 -3.37 11.49
CA HIS A 226 -20.90 -4.23 11.93
C HIS A 226 -21.12 -4.18 13.44
N PHE A 227 -20.04 -4.27 14.22
CA PHE A 227 -20.10 -4.15 15.68
C PHE A 227 -20.71 -2.81 16.12
N ARG A 228 -20.20 -1.69 15.60
CA ARG A 228 -20.71 -0.35 15.95
C ARG A 228 -22.17 -0.15 15.55
N THR A 229 -22.58 -0.71 14.40
CA THR A 229 -23.96 -0.62 13.92
C THR A 229 -24.91 -1.45 14.78
N GLN A 230 -24.48 -2.63 15.24
CA GLN A 230 -25.25 -3.45 16.16
C GLN A 230 -25.37 -2.79 17.54
N HIS A 231 -24.30 -2.18 18.02
CA HIS A 231 -24.28 -1.42 19.28
C HIS A 231 -25.24 -0.22 19.25
N GLU A 232 -25.23 0.56 18.17
CA GLU A 232 -26.15 1.70 18.01
C GLU A 232 -27.63 1.25 17.94
N LYS A 233 -27.90 0.13 17.26
CA LYS A 233 -29.23 -0.48 17.23
C LYS A 233 -29.68 -0.92 18.62
N LEU A 234 -28.80 -1.57 19.38
CA LEU A 234 -29.09 -1.98 20.75
C LEU A 234 -29.40 -0.76 21.64
N ARG A 235 -28.58 0.30 21.56
CA ARG A 235 -28.79 1.56 22.28
C ARG A 235 -30.16 2.17 21.94
N THR A 236 -30.53 2.19 20.67
CA THR A 236 -31.83 2.70 20.21
C THR A 236 -32.99 1.87 20.78
N VAL A 237 -32.91 0.54 20.68
CA VAL A 237 -33.95 -0.36 21.21
C VAL A 237 -34.08 -0.23 22.73
N VAL A 238 -32.96 -0.17 23.46
CA VAL A 238 -32.97 0.02 24.91
C VAL A 238 -33.60 1.36 25.27
N ALA A 239 -33.25 2.44 24.57
CA ALA A 239 -33.89 3.75 24.75
C ALA A 239 -35.39 3.72 24.45
N GLU A 240 -35.82 3.05 23.38
CA GLU A 240 -37.23 2.92 23.01
C GLU A 240 -38.03 2.08 24.00
N VAL A 241 -37.50 0.96 24.50
CA VAL A 241 -38.17 0.12 25.50
C VAL A 241 -38.31 0.86 26.83
N LEU A 242 -37.24 1.52 27.30
CA LEU A 242 -37.22 2.28 28.55
C LEU A 242 -38.05 3.59 28.49
N THR A 243 -38.36 4.09 27.30
CA THR A 243 -39.26 5.24 27.10
C THR A 243 -40.69 4.83 26.74
N GLY A 244 -40.87 3.63 26.16
CA GLY A 244 -42.16 3.03 25.81
C GLY A 244 -42.93 2.54 27.03
N GLU A 245 -42.27 1.94 28.02
CA GLU A 245 -42.88 1.58 29.32
C GLU A 245 -43.44 2.81 30.06
N ARG A 246 -42.91 4.00 29.75
CA ARG A 246 -43.35 5.29 30.29
C ARG A 246 -44.72 5.76 29.77
N LYS A 247 -45.20 5.22 28.63
CA LYS A 247 -46.45 5.68 27.99
C LYS A 247 -47.69 4.80 28.26
N THR A 248 -47.53 3.59 28.82
CA THR A 248 -48.63 2.62 28.95
C THR A 248 -49.13 2.35 30.37
N GLY A 249 -48.60 3.01 31.40
CA GLY A 249 -49.02 2.81 32.79
C GLY A 249 -49.80 4.00 33.38
N PRO A 250 -51.08 3.85 33.77
CA PRO A 250 -51.75 4.86 34.57
C PRO A 250 -51.33 4.71 36.04
N GLY A 251 -50.55 5.69 36.53
CA GLY A 251 -50.40 6.00 37.95
C GLY A 251 -49.60 5.01 38.80
N ARG A 252 -48.35 5.36 39.10
CA ARG A 252 -47.74 5.11 40.41
C ARG A 252 -46.48 5.95 40.60
N ASP A 253 -46.44 6.67 41.72
CA ASP A 253 -45.34 7.50 42.20
C ASP A 253 -44.11 6.64 42.56
N ASP A 254 -43.38 6.19 41.53
CA ASP A 254 -42.04 5.59 41.65
C ASP A 254 -41.12 6.10 40.53
N SER A 255 -41.17 7.41 40.28
CA SER A 255 -40.43 8.04 39.18
C SER A 255 -38.92 8.08 39.43
N GLY A 256 -38.47 8.04 40.69
CA GLY A 256 -37.05 8.13 41.04
C GLY A 256 -36.26 6.84 40.77
N SER A 257 -36.81 5.67 41.10
CA SER A 257 -36.11 4.38 40.95
C SER A 257 -36.02 3.92 39.48
N SER A 258 -37.06 4.21 38.69
CA SER A 258 -37.15 3.85 37.27
C SER A 258 -36.24 4.73 36.40
N GLU A 259 -36.12 6.02 36.71
CA GLU A 259 -35.17 6.91 36.04
C GLU A 259 -33.71 6.50 36.30
N GLU A 260 -33.35 6.18 37.55
CA GLU A 260 -32.02 5.66 37.91
C GLU A 260 -31.71 4.33 37.22
N TYR A 261 -32.68 3.41 37.11
CA TYR A 261 -32.48 2.13 36.43
C TYR A 261 -32.30 2.29 34.91
N SER A 262 -33.07 3.18 34.28
CA SER A 262 -32.93 3.48 32.85
C SER A 262 -31.59 4.17 32.53
N ALA A 263 -31.14 5.08 33.40
CA ALA A 263 -29.84 5.72 33.29
C ALA A 263 -28.70 4.72 33.52
N TRP A 264 -28.86 3.77 34.45
CA TRP A 264 -27.92 2.68 34.66
C TRP A 264 -27.81 1.74 33.45
N ALA A 265 -28.94 1.32 32.87
CA ALA A 265 -28.95 0.43 31.71
C ALA A 265 -28.29 1.06 30.47
N LEU A 266 -28.54 2.36 30.22
CA LEU A 266 -27.88 3.08 29.13
C LEU A 266 -26.38 3.25 29.38
N LYS A 267 -25.99 3.53 30.63
CA LYS A 267 -24.59 3.64 31.03
C LYS A 267 -23.84 2.31 30.87
N GLU A 268 -24.47 1.19 31.23
CA GLU A 268 -23.90 -0.15 31.06
C GLU A 268 -23.71 -0.49 29.57
N VAL A 269 -24.68 -0.17 28.73
CA VAL A 269 -24.57 -0.38 27.27
C VAL A 269 -23.43 0.47 26.68
N ASP A 270 -23.21 1.68 27.17
CA ASP A 270 -22.14 2.56 26.71
C ASP A 270 -20.75 2.15 27.26
N GLU A 271 -20.68 1.63 28.49
CA GLU A 271 -19.43 1.28 29.18
C GLU A 271 -18.95 -0.16 28.88
N ALA A 272 -19.84 -1.08 28.48
CA ALA A 272 -19.48 -2.46 28.15
C ALA A 272 -18.47 -2.58 26.98
N PRO A 273 -18.61 -1.87 25.84
CA PRO A 273 -17.59 -1.88 24.78
C PRO A 273 -16.28 -1.23 25.24
N LEU A 274 -16.39 -0.14 26.01
CA LEU A 274 -15.25 0.59 26.58
C LEU A 274 -14.37 -0.30 27.43
N SER A 275 -14.96 -1.11 28.31
CA SER A 275 -14.23 -2.02 29.20
C SER A 275 -13.67 -3.24 28.47
N LEU A 276 -14.40 -3.81 27.50
CA LEU A 276 -13.96 -4.98 26.74
C LEU A 276 -12.81 -4.69 25.78
N PHE A 277 -12.79 -3.51 25.16
CA PHE A 277 -11.77 -3.14 24.17
C PHE A 277 -10.71 -2.19 24.74
N ALA A 278 -10.74 -1.81 26.02
CA ALA A 278 -9.70 -1.00 26.64
C ALA A 278 -8.30 -1.64 26.58
N SER A 279 -8.22 -2.98 26.57
CA SER A 279 -6.98 -3.74 26.60
C SER A 279 -6.63 -4.47 25.30
N VAL A 280 -7.51 -4.48 24.30
CA VAL A 280 -7.37 -5.26 23.05
C VAL A 280 -7.17 -4.33 21.87
N ASP A 281 -6.04 -4.42 21.16
CA ASP A 281 -5.84 -3.64 19.93
C ASP A 281 -6.92 -4.01 18.89
N VAL A 282 -7.72 -3.02 18.52
CA VAL A 282 -8.84 -3.23 17.60
C VAL A 282 -8.36 -3.18 16.14
N LEU A 283 -7.17 -2.64 15.87
CA LEU A 283 -6.57 -2.54 14.54
C LEU A 283 -5.50 -3.62 14.31
#